data_AF-Q9B8U5-F1
#
_entry.id   AF-Q9B8U5-F1
#
_cell.length_a   1.000
_cell.length_b   1.000
_cell.length_c   1.000
_cell.angle_alpha   90.00
_cell.angle_beta   90.00
_cell.angle_gamma   90.00
#
_symmetry.space_group_name_H-M   'P 1'
#
loop_
_entity.id
_entity.type
_entity.pdbx_description
1 polymer ?
#
loop_
_entity_poly.entity_id
_entity_poly.type
_entity_poly.pdbx_seq_one_letter_code
_entity_poly.pdbx_strand_id
1 'polypeptide(L)'
;MYLFFFFFFFVVFFLSLVVCLYNLYVWGYKGEDSDVGLDSWISSFECGFMSHGFSENFFSFSYLNLLVFFVIFDLEVSLLLNVAFDGVWFNSFICYLVFILLVIVSYILEVYYGYINWYE
;
A
#
# COMPACT_ATOMS: atom_id res chain seq x y z
N MET A 1 27.28 -18.50 -29.02
CA MET A 1 27.71 -17.85 -27.76
C MET A 1 28.23 -16.43 -28.01
N TYR A 2 29.22 -16.21 -28.87
CA TYR A 2 29.74 -14.86 -29.18
C TYR A 2 28.69 -13.90 -29.78
N LEU A 3 27.79 -14.39 -30.64
CA LEU A 3 26.73 -13.57 -31.24
C LEU A 3 25.69 -13.08 -30.21
N PHE A 4 25.40 -13.91 -29.21
CA PHE A 4 24.53 -13.53 -28.10
C PHE A 4 25.17 -12.45 -27.23
N PHE A 5 26.48 -12.57 -26.96
CA PHE A 5 27.22 -11.57 -26.20
C PHE A 5 27.30 -10.22 -26.93
N PHE A 6 27.49 -10.24 -28.26
CA PHE A 6 27.49 -9.03 -29.09
C PHE A 6 26.11 -8.35 -29.10
N PHE A 7 25.03 -9.14 -29.23
CA PHE A 7 23.67 -8.61 -29.16
C PHE A 7 23.35 -7.97 -27.80
N PHE A 8 23.76 -8.62 -26.71
CA PHE A 8 23.58 -8.09 -25.36
C PHE A 8 24.30 -6.73 -25.18
N PHE A 9 25.55 -6.61 -25.62
CA PHE A 9 26.30 -5.37 -25.53
C PHE A 9 25.67 -4.25 -26.38
N PHE A 10 25.16 -4.58 -27.56
CA PHE A 10 24.47 -3.62 -28.44
C PHE A 10 23.21 -3.05 -27.80
N VAL A 11 22.42 -3.89 -27.14
CA VAL A 11 21.19 -3.46 -26.44
C VAL A 11 21.52 -2.54 -25.26
N VAL A 12 22.53 -2.88 -24.45
CA VAL A 12 22.96 -2.04 -23.32
C VAL A 12 23.47 -0.69 -23.79
N PHE A 13 24.24 -0.66 -24.89
CA PHE A 13 24.72 0.58 -25.49
C PHE A 13 23.56 1.48 -25.98
N PHE A 14 22.57 0.90 -26.65
CA PHE A 14 21.39 1.64 -27.13
C PHE A 14 20.57 2.23 -25.98
N LEU A 15 20.33 1.45 -24.92
CA LEU A 15 19.64 1.92 -23.72
C LEU A 15 20.39 3.07 -23.05
N SER A 16 21.72 2.96 -22.91
CA SER A 16 22.54 4.04 -22.35
C SER A 16 22.48 5.32 -23.18
N LEU A 17 22.37 5.21 -24.51
CA LEU A 17 22.30 6.35 -25.42
C LEU A 17 20.96 7.08 -25.26
N VAL A 18 19.85 6.35 -25.16
CA VAL A 18 18.52 6.94 -24.91
C VAL A 18 18.47 7.67 -23.57
N VAL A 19 19.02 7.06 -22.51
CA VAL A 19 19.09 7.69 -21.18
C VAL A 19 19.97 8.95 -21.20
N CYS A 20 21.07 8.94 -21.97
CA CYS A 20 21.92 10.12 -22.14
C CYS A 20 21.19 11.26 -22.87
N LEU A 21 20.47 10.95 -23.95
CA LEU A 21 19.68 11.95 -24.70
C LEU A 21 18.53 12.54 -23.89
N TYR A 22 17.90 11.73 -23.04
CA TYR A 22 16.90 12.20 -22.09
C TYR A 22 17.52 13.18 -21.08
N ASN A 23 18.64 12.82 -20.44
CA ASN A 23 19.32 13.66 -19.45
C ASN A 23 19.92 14.95 -20.05
N LEU A 24 20.26 14.93 -21.34
CA LEU A 24 20.72 16.13 -22.05
C LEU A 24 19.58 17.07 -22.45
N TYR A 25 18.33 16.77 -22.04
CA TYR A 25 17.14 17.58 -22.30
C TYR A 25 16.97 17.96 -23.78
N VAL A 26 17.53 17.18 -24.70
CA VAL A 26 17.45 17.45 -26.15
C VAL A 26 16.02 17.22 -26.66
N TRP A 27 15.26 16.37 -25.97
CA TRP A 27 13.83 16.17 -26.21
C TRP A 27 12.94 17.08 -25.35
N GLY A 28 13.54 17.89 -24.46
CA GLY A 28 12.81 18.80 -23.59
C GLY A 28 12.35 20.00 -24.38
N TYR A 29 11.04 20.09 -24.59
CA TYR A 29 10.36 21.32 -25.02
C TYR A 29 10.89 22.48 -24.18
N LYS A 30 11.64 23.39 -24.80
CA LYS A 30 11.89 24.71 -24.21
C LYS A 30 10.63 25.54 -24.47
N GLY A 31 9.54 25.14 -23.81
CA GLY A 31 8.34 25.96 -23.72
C GLY A 31 8.66 27.11 -22.79
N GLU A 32 8.79 28.32 -23.33
CA GLU A 32 8.54 29.53 -22.55
C GLU A 32 7.06 29.52 -22.19
N ASP A 33 6.71 28.84 -21.09
CA ASP A 33 5.37 28.88 -20.55
C ASP A 33 5.15 30.26 -19.93
N SER A 34 4.59 31.14 -20.75
CA SER A 34 3.89 32.34 -20.30
C SER A 34 2.41 32.00 -20.06
N ASP A 35 2.15 30.90 -19.35
CA ASP A 35 0.79 30.43 -19.04
C ASP A 35 0.30 31.04 -17.71
N VAL A 36 -0.07 32.31 -17.78
CA VAL A 36 -0.87 32.97 -16.74
C VAL A 36 -2.32 32.50 -16.88
N GLY A 37 -2.64 31.26 -16.47
CA GLY A 37 -4.04 30.86 -16.24
C GLY A 37 -4.39 29.39 -16.40
N LEU A 38 -3.66 28.61 -17.21
CA LEU A 38 -4.01 27.20 -17.46
C LEU A 38 -3.61 26.26 -16.30
N ASP A 39 -2.57 26.60 -15.55
CA ASP A 39 -2.10 25.79 -14.41
C ASP A 39 -3.10 25.73 -13.25
N SER A 40 -4.05 26.67 -13.20
CA SER A 40 -5.04 26.75 -12.11
C SER A 40 -6.09 25.63 -12.14
N TRP A 41 -6.27 24.96 -13.28
CA TRP A 41 -7.24 23.85 -13.42
C TRP A 41 -6.61 22.49 -13.09
N ILE A 42 -5.27 22.41 -13.07
CA ILE A 42 -4.50 21.20 -12.82
C ILE A 42 -3.94 21.17 -11.38
N SER A 43 -4.02 22.28 -10.65
CA SER A 43 -3.49 22.37 -9.28
C SER A 43 -4.41 21.74 -8.23
N SER A 44 -3.79 21.27 -7.14
CA SER A 44 -4.50 20.74 -5.97
C SER A 44 -5.33 21.83 -5.29
N PHE A 45 -6.53 21.49 -4.83
CA PHE A 45 -7.40 22.44 -4.12
C PHE A 45 -6.86 22.72 -2.71
N GLU A 46 -6.20 23.85 -2.52
CA GLU A 46 -5.71 24.34 -1.21
C GLU A 46 -6.56 25.50 -0.67
N CYS A 47 -7.88 25.41 -0.83
CA CYS A 47 -8.82 26.43 -0.33
C CYS A 47 -8.49 27.86 -0.82
N GLY A 48 -7.94 28.01 -2.03
CA GLY A 48 -7.62 29.31 -2.65
C GLY A 48 -6.26 29.91 -2.29
N PHE A 49 -5.43 29.21 -1.53
CA PHE A 49 -4.04 29.60 -1.25
C PHE A 49 -3.07 28.97 -2.27
N MET A 50 -1.88 29.57 -2.39
CA MET A 50 -0.78 29.01 -3.18
C MET A 50 -0.15 27.85 -2.42
N SER A 51 0.16 26.76 -3.14
CA SER A 51 0.74 25.57 -2.52
C SER A 51 2.11 25.85 -1.91
N HIS A 52 2.18 25.74 -0.59
CA HIS A 52 3.40 25.89 0.19
C HIS A 52 3.68 24.60 0.96
N GLY A 53 4.37 23.68 0.30
CA GLY A 53 4.84 22.43 0.89
C GLY A 53 4.57 21.21 0.02
N PHE A 54 5.31 20.14 0.27
CA PHE A 54 4.92 18.83 -0.23
C PHE A 54 3.73 18.34 0.60
N SER A 55 2.69 17.82 -0.06
CA SER A 55 1.55 17.19 0.61
C SER A 55 1.95 15.86 1.23
N GLU A 56 2.69 15.92 2.33
CA GLU A 56 2.93 14.74 3.15
C GLU A 56 1.65 14.40 3.91
N ASN A 57 0.98 13.33 3.48
CA ASN A 57 -0.14 12.78 4.22
C ASN A 57 0.42 12.20 5.53
N PHE A 58 0.24 12.92 6.64
CA PHE A 58 0.48 12.40 7.98
C PHE A 58 -0.61 11.37 8.32
N PHE A 59 -0.49 10.17 7.77
CA PHE A 59 -1.33 9.06 8.15
C PHE A 59 -1.00 8.68 9.59
N SER A 60 -2.00 8.74 10.48
CA SER A 60 -1.75 8.43 11.89
C SER A 60 -1.49 6.94 12.07
N PHE A 61 -0.61 6.61 13.01
CA PHE A 61 -0.21 5.24 13.32
C PHE A 61 -1.41 4.35 13.72
N SER A 62 -2.47 4.94 14.29
CA SER A 62 -3.69 4.26 14.70
C SER A 62 -4.38 3.52 13.54
N TYR A 63 -4.45 4.13 12.36
CA TYR A 63 -5.08 3.50 11.20
C TYR A 63 -4.27 2.31 10.67
N LEU A 64 -2.93 2.40 10.71
CA LEU A 64 -2.06 1.29 10.30
C LEU A 64 -2.26 0.09 11.23
N ASN A 65 -2.34 0.35 12.54
CA ASN A 65 -2.56 -0.69 13.53
C ASN A 65 -3.92 -1.38 13.36
N LEU A 66 -4.98 -0.61 13.08
CA LEU A 66 -6.31 -1.14 12.84
C LEU A 66 -6.36 -2.03 11.58
N LEU A 67 -5.63 -1.65 10.52
CA LEU A 67 -5.50 -2.47 9.32
C LEU A 67 -4.81 -3.80 9.59
N VAL A 68 -3.75 -3.81 10.40
CA VAL A 68 -3.03 -5.04 10.76
C VAL A 68 -3.94 -5.98 11.55
N PHE A 69 -4.67 -5.48 12.55
CA PHE A 69 -5.61 -6.30 13.32
C PHE A 69 -6.77 -6.82 12.46
N PHE A 70 -7.28 -6.00 11.54
CA PHE A 70 -8.32 -6.43 10.59
C PHE A 70 -7.88 -7.65 9.76
N VAL A 71 -6.66 -7.65 9.25
CA VAL A 71 -6.13 -8.78 8.46
C VAL A 71 -5.99 -10.05 9.30
N ILE A 72 -5.55 -9.92 10.56
CA ILE A 72 -5.42 -11.06 11.48
C ILE A 72 -6.81 -11.64 11.80
N PHE A 73 -7.78 -10.79 12.12
CA PHE A 73 -9.14 -11.22 12.45
C PHE A 73 -9.85 -11.88 11.25
N ASP A 74 -9.63 -11.39 10.03
CA ASP A 74 -10.16 -12.00 8.81
C ASP A 74 -9.62 -13.43 8.59
N LEU A 75 -8.33 -13.66 8.92
CA LEU A 75 -7.73 -14.99 8.89
C LEU A 75 -8.37 -15.91 9.95
N GLU A 76 -8.57 -15.42 11.17
CA GLU A 76 -9.18 -16.20 12.25
C GLU A 76 -10.62 -16.62 11.90
N VAL A 77 -11.42 -15.72 11.33
CA VAL A 77 -12.78 -16.01 10.86
C VAL A 77 -12.78 -17.00 9.70
N SER A 78 -11.84 -16.87 8.76
CA SER A 78 -11.66 -17.82 7.67
C SER A 78 -11.35 -19.24 8.18
N LEU A 79 -10.56 -19.35 9.25
CA LEU A 79 -10.25 -20.64 9.88
C LEU A 79 -11.47 -21.20 10.63
N LEU A 80 -12.29 -20.34 11.24
CA LEU A 80 -13.57 -20.71 11.84
C LEU A 80 -14.58 -21.21 10.80
N LEU A 81 -14.60 -20.64 9.60
CA LEU A 81 -15.48 -21.08 8.52
C LEU A 81 -15.23 -22.55 8.15
N ASN A 82 -13.98 -23.02 8.29
CA ASN A 82 -13.64 -24.41 8.04
C ASN A 82 -14.45 -25.40 8.89
N VAL A 83 -14.92 -24.99 10.08
CA VAL A 83 -15.81 -25.80 10.94
C VAL A 83 -17.11 -26.17 10.24
N ALA A 84 -17.68 -25.26 9.43
CA ALA A 84 -18.94 -25.50 8.74
C ALA A 84 -18.81 -26.57 7.63
N PHE A 85 -17.60 -26.76 7.12
CA PHE A 85 -17.30 -27.74 6.07
C PHE A 85 -16.75 -29.05 6.61
N ASP A 86 -16.20 -29.05 7.82
CA ASP A 86 -15.65 -30.24 8.46
C ASP A 86 -16.77 -31.09 9.09
N GLY A 87 -16.76 -32.40 8.82
CA GLY A 87 -17.67 -33.33 9.46
C GLY A 87 -17.31 -33.44 10.94
N VAL A 88 -18.27 -33.26 11.86
CA VAL A 88 -17.95 -33.09 13.29
C VAL A 88 -17.46 -34.40 13.92
N TRP A 89 -16.14 -34.56 14.07
CA TRP A 89 -15.52 -35.56 14.94
C TRP A 89 -15.34 -34.99 16.35
N PHE A 90 -15.67 -35.74 17.41
CA PHE A 90 -15.65 -35.26 18.80
C PHE A 90 -14.30 -34.67 19.27
N ASN A 91 -13.18 -35.15 18.73
CA ASN A 91 -11.85 -34.62 19.08
C ASN A 91 -11.60 -33.23 18.48
N SER A 92 -12.01 -32.98 17.24
CA SER A 92 -11.82 -31.68 16.57
C SER A 92 -12.69 -30.59 17.20
N PHE A 93 -13.84 -30.96 17.75
CA PHE A 93 -14.79 -30.03 18.39
C PHE A 93 -14.18 -29.27 19.57
N ILE A 94 -13.38 -29.93 20.42
CA ILE A 94 -12.74 -29.27 21.57
C ILE A 94 -11.70 -28.24 21.09
N CYS A 95 -10.94 -28.53 20.04
CA CYS A 95 -9.97 -27.59 19.47
C CYS A 95 -10.66 -26.31 18.98
N TYR A 96 -11.80 -26.43 18.30
CA TYR A 96 -12.56 -25.27 17.84
C TYR A 96 -13.16 -24.45 18.98
N LEU A 97 -13.61 -25.08 20.07
CA LEU A 97 -14.07 -24.35 21.26
C LEU A 97 -12.95 -23.55 21.92
N VAL A 98 -11.75 -24.13 22.04
CA VAL A 98 -10.57 -23.41 22.56
C VAL A 98 -10.19 -22.26 21.62
N PHE A 99 -10.28 -22.47 20.30
CA PHE A 99 -10.01 -21.44 19.31
C PHE A 99 -10.97 -20.24 19.46
N ILE A 100 -12.28 -20.48 19.60
CA ILE A 100 -13.27 -19.41 19.84
C ILE A 100 -12.94 -18.63 21.13
N LEU A 101 -12.55 -19.32 22.20
CA LEU A 101 -12.16 -18.65 23.45
C LEU A 101 -10.94 -17.74 23.25
N LEU A 102 -9.95 -18.16 22.46
CA LEU A 102 -8.78 -17.34 22.14
C LEU A 102 -9.19 -16.08 21.36
N VAL A 103 -10.03 -16.22 20.32
CA VAL A 103 -10.53 -15.06 19.55
C VAL A 103 -11.24 -14.04 20.45
N ILE A 104 -12.08 -14.51 21.38
CA ILE A 104 -12.78 -13.64 22.34
C ILE A 104 -11.78 -12.91 23.25
N VAL A 105 -10.78 -13.62 23.78
CA VAL A 105 -9.76 -13.01 24.65
C VAL A 105 -8.94 -11.96 23.89
N SER A 106 -8.53 -12.25 22.66
CA SER A 106 -7.80 -11.32 21.79
C SER A 106 -8.60 -10.04 21.56
N TYR A 107 -9.89 -10.16 21.25
CA TYR A 107 -10.78 -9.02 21.05
C TYR A 107 -10.94 -8.17 22.33
N ILE A 108 -11.10 -8.81 23.49
CA ILE A 108 -11.19 -8.08 24.77
C ILE A 108 -9.90 -7.28 25.02
N LEU A 109 -8.74 -7.87 24.76
CA LEU A 109 -7.45 -7.17 24.90
C LEU A 109 -7.35 -5.98 23.95
N GLU A 110 -7.76 -6.13 22.70
CA GLU A 110 -7.76 -5.05 21.70
C GLU A 110 -8.59 -3.84 22.16
N VAL A 111 -9.80 -4.10 22.66
CA VAL A 111 -10.69 -3.07 23.21
C VAL A 111 -10.09 -2.44 24.47
N TYR A 112 -9.53 -3.24 25.37
CA TYR A 112 -8.96 -2.77 26.63
C TYR A 112 -7.75 -1.85 26.43
N TYR A 113 -6.87 -2.15 25.47
CA TYR A 113 -5.74 -1.30 25.14
C TYR A 113 -6.13 -0.05 24.33
N GLY A 114 -7.38 0.06 23.89
CA GLY A 114 -7.88 1.24 23.21
C GLY A 114 -7.32 1.41 21.81
N TYR A 115 -6.88 0.33 21.14
CA TYR A 115 -6.41 0.40 19.75
C TYR A 115 -7.51 0.76 18.76
N ILE A 116 -8.77 0.60 19.16
CA ILE A 116 -9.98 0.91 18.38
C ILE A 116 -10.40 2.37 18.56
N ASN A 117 -9.87 3.09 19.55
CA ASN A 117 -10.25 4.48 19.77
C ASN A 117 -9.53 5.38 18.76
N TRP A 118 -10.33 6.17 18.05
CA TRP A 118 -9.90 7.17 17.09
C TRP A 118 -9.74 8.47 17.86
N TYR A 119 -8.68 8.57 18.67
CA TYR A 119 -8.26 9.89 19.15
C TYR A 119 -7.66 10.63 17.94
N GLU A 120 -8.21 11.79 17.61
CA GLU A 120 -7.55 12.77 16.72
C GLU A 120 -6.14 13.10 17.24
#